data_AF-A0A292E5M1-F1
#
_entry.id   AF-A0A292E5M1-F1
#
_cell.length_a   1.000
_cell.length_b   1.000
_cell.length_c   1.000
_cell.angle_alpha   90.00
_cell.angle_beta   90.00
_cell.angle_gamma   90.00
#
_symmetry.space_group_name_H-M   'P 1'
#
loop_
_entity.id
_entity.type
_entity.pdbx_description
1 polymer ?
#
loop_
_entity_poly.entity_id
_entity_poly.type
_entity_poly.pdbx_seq_one_letter_code
_entity_poly.pdbx_strand_id
1 'polypeptide(L)'
;MQEKRKSPDETRDGNSPSRLIDGRIAELGDWRGETLAHIRALIRQADPDVVEEWKWRGVPVWSHDGIICTGETYKSIVKLTFAKGASLDDPAHLFNSSLEGNTRRAIDVHEGETIDGDALKALIRAAIALNRSKPAGKRTAKARATQPKDDKASEPVLLSGGNPQIAKGDGDAPVQAYIAAMPGWKSEAGQKLDALIVRTVPEVRKAVKWNSPFYGMEGQGWFLSFHCFTRYIKVTFFRGSSLQPVPPVTSKDENTRYVHIHEGEAIDEVRLSDWVRQAAALPGWVP
;
A
#
# COMPACT_ATOMS: atom_id res chain seq x y z
N MET A 1 -28.63 -4.29 -38.66
CA MET A 1 -28.72 -4.71 -37.24
C MET A 1 -27.56 -5.65 -36.96
N GLN A 2 -26.55 -5.18 -36.23
CA GLN A 2 -25.52 -6.03 -35.64
C GLN A 2 -25.18 -5.42 -34.27
N GLU A 3 -25.44 -6.19 -33.21
CA GLU A 3 -25.15 -5.88 -31.83
C GLU A 3 -23.64 -5.67 -31.62
N LYS A 4 -23.27 -4.49 -31.12
CA LYS A 4 -21.94 -4.24 -30.59
C LYS A 4 -21.79 -4.99 -29.27
N ARG A 5 -20.89 -5.96 -29.23
CA ARG A 5 -20.38 -6.59 -27.98
C ARG A 5 -19.85 -5.50 -27.05
N LYS A 6 -20.48 -5.38 -25.87
CA LYS A 6 -20.03 -4.53 -24.75
C LYS A 6 -18.77 -5.12 -24.09
N SER A 7 -17.88 -4.23 -23.68
CA SER A 7 -16.67 -4.51 -22.90
C SER A 7 -17.02 -5.03 -21.50
N PRO A 8 -16.26 -6.00 -20.94
CA PRO A 8 -16.52 -6.55 -19.61
C PRO A 8 -15.90 -5.67 -18.53
N ASP A 9 -16.59 -4.58 -18.19
CA ASP A 9 -16.45 -3.91 -16.87
C ASP A 9 -17.77 -3.29 -16.38
N GLU A 10 -18.90 -3.72 -16.95
CA GLU A 10 -20.22 -3.58 -16.31
C GLU A 10 -20.44 -4.82 -15.43
N THR A 11 -19.62 -5.03 -14.40
CA THR A 11 -20.04 -5.90 -13.30
C THR A 11 -21.09 -5.17 -12.49
N ARG A 12 -22.34 -5.50 -12.79
CA ARG A 12 -23.50 -5.30 -11.93
C ARG A 12 -23.27 -6.04 -10.61
N ASP A 13 -22.71 -5.34 -9.63
CA ASP A 13 -22.91 -5.61 -8.21
C ASP A 13 -23.22 -4.27 -7.52
N GLY A 14 -24.25 -4.26 -6.68
CA GLY A 14 -25.04 -3.10 -6.28
C GLY A 14 -24.36 -1.95 -5.49
N ASN A 15 -23.03 -1.89 -5.35
CA ASN A 15 -22.35 -0.86 -4.55
C ASN A 15 -21.24 -0.15 -5.34
N SER A 16 -21.58 0.95 -6.03
CA SER A 16 -20.57 1.88 -6.53
C SER A 16 -19.74 2.46 -5.38
N PRO A 17 -18.50 2.94 -5.61
CA PRO A 17 -17.71 3.61 -4.58
C PRO A 17 -18.49 4.71 -3.86
N SER A 18 -19.27 5.50 -4.59
CA SER A 18 -20.17 6.51 -4.02
C SER A 18 -21.17 5.94 -3.02
N ARG A 19 -21.78 4.78 -3.30
CA ARG A 19 -22.69 4.09 -2.37
C ARG A 19 -21.97 3.51 -1.15
N LEU A 20 -20.73 3.04 -1.31
CA LEU A 20 -19.93 2.58 -0.17
C LEU A 20 -19.57 3.74 0.75
N ILE A 21 -19.28 4.92 0.18
CA ILE A 21 -19.06 6.14 0.96
C ILE A 21 -20.36 6.59 1.64
N ASP A 22 -21.52 6.54 0.96
CA ASP A 22 -22.82 6.80 1.57
C ASP A 22 -23.07 5.87 2.77
N GLY A 23 -22.84 4.57 2.59
CA GLY A 23 -22.96 3.57 3.65
C GLY A 23 -22.03 3.87 4.82
N ARG A 24 -20.77 4.22 4.54
CA ARG A 24 -19.80 4.57 5.59
C ARG A 24 -20.21 5.79 6.40
N ILE A 25 -20.72 6.83 5.73
CA ILE A 25 -21.23 8.05 6.38
C ILE A 25 -22.41 7.68 7.29
N ALA A 26 -23.35 6.88 6.80
CA ALA A 26 -24.52 6.46 7.57
C ALA A 26 -24.14 5.57 8.78
N GLU A 27 -23.18 4.65 8.60
CA GLU A 27 -22.70 3.74 9.64
C GLU A 27 -22.02 4.45 10.82
N LEU A 28 -21.39 5.61 10.59
CA LEU A 28 -20.71 6.35 11.65
C LEU A 28 -21.70 6.87 12.71
N GLY A 29 -22.90 7.30 12.29
CA GLY A 29 -23.99 7.68 13.19
C GLY A 29 -23.71 8.84 14.15
N ASP A 30 -22.60 9.57 13.95
CA ASP A 30 -22.15 10.67 14.81
C ASP A 30 -21.51 11.80 13.98
N TRP A 31 -20.93 12.79 14.67
CA TRP A 31 -20.32 13.98 14.06
C TRP A 31 -19.28 13.66 12.98
N ARG A 32 -18.63 12.49 13.03
CA ARG A 32 -17.63 12.09 12.02
C ARG A 32 -18.29 11.79 10.69
N GLY A 33 -19.49 11.21 10.71
CA GLY A 33 -20.30 10.99 9.51
C GLY A 33 -20.71 12.31 8.87
N GLU A 34 -21.18 13.27 9.68
CA GLU A 34 -21.56 14.61 9.23
C GLU A 34 -20.37 15.36 8.63
N THR A 35 -19.23 15.38 9.32
CA THR A 35 -17.99 16.00 8.83
C THR A 35 -17.51 15.36 7.53
N LEU A 36 -17.51 14.03 7.43
CA LEU A 36 -17.12 13.32 6.20
C LEU A 36 -18.07 13.63 5.04
N ALA A 37 -19.37 13.71 5.29
CA ALA A 37 -20.37 14.10 4.29
C ALA A 37 -20.16 15.53 3.80
N HIS A 38 -19.88 16.46 4.73
CA HIS A 38 -19.60 17.85 4.42
C HIS A 38 -18.33 18.01 3.56
N ILE A 39 -17.24 17.35 3.96
CA ILE A 39 -15.99 17.33 3.18
C ILE A 39 -16.22 16.75 1.78
N ARG A 40 -16.93 15.63 1.67
CA ARG A 40 -17.27 15.04 0.37
C ARG A 40 -18.03 16.01 -0.53
N ALA A 41 -18.99 16.75 0.03
CA ALA A 41 -19.73 17.76 -0.71
C ALA A 41 -18.79 18.88 -1.19
N LEU A 42 -17.88 19.37 -0.35
CA LEU A 42 -16.88 20.37 -0.73
C LEU A 42 -15.95 19.87 -1.83
N ILE A 43 -15.52 18.60 -1.79
CA ILE A 43 -14.69 17.99 -2.84
C ILE A 43 -15.43 17.96 -4.18
N ARG A 44 -16.69 17.53 -4.21
CA ARG A 44 -17.50 17.52 -5.43
C ARG A 44 -17.83 18.91 -5.95
N GLN A 45 -17.90 19.92 -5.07
CA GLN A 45 -18.04 21.32 -5.47
C GLN A 45 -16.73 21.91 -6.01
N ALA A 46 -15.58 21.50 -5.48
CA ALA A 46 -14.28 21.92 -5.99
C ALA A 46 -14.04 21.40 -7.40
N ASP A 47 -14.51 20.18 -7.66
CA ASP A 47 -14.30 19.41 -8.88
C ASP A 47 -15.49 18.46 -9.15
N PRO A 48 -16.43 18.83 -10.05
CA PRO A 48 -17.57 17.98 -10.41
C PRO A 48 -17.18 16.65 -11.07
N ASP A 49 -15.98 16.58 -11.67
CA ASP A 49 -15.46 15.40 -12.37
C ASP A 49 -14.62 14.49 -11.47
N VAL A 50 -14.56 14.79 -10.17
CA VAL A 50 -13.78 14.01 -9.20
C VAL A 50 -14.25 12.55 -9.17
N VAL A 51 -13.30 11.62 -9.24
CA VAL A 51 -13.58 10.19 -9.14
C VAL A 51 -13.54 9.78 -7.67
N GLU A 52 -14.67 9.27 -7.20
CA GLU A 52 -14.79 8.62 -5.89
C GLU A 52 -14.35 7.16 -5.99
N GLU A 53 -13.46 6.75 -5.10
CA GLU A 53 -12.91 5.41 -5.03
C GLU A 53 -13.05 4.85 -3.60
N TRP A 54 -13.12 3.53 -3.51
CA TRP A 54 -13.15 2.80 -2.25
C TRP A 54 -11.92 1.91 -2.16
N LYS A 55 -10.96 2.29 -1.31
CA LYS A 55 -9.65 1.63 -1.25
C LYS A 55 -9.32 1.13 0.15
N TRP A 56 -8.31 0.28 0.23
CA TRP A 56 -7.67 -0.17 1.48
C TRP A 56 -8.65 -0.60 2.58
N ARG A 57 -9.59 -1.48 2.21
CA ARG A 57 -10.56 -2.09 3.14
C ARG A 57 -11.39 -1.07 3.95
N GLY A 58 -11.88 -0.01 3.31
CA GLY A 58 -12.89 0.85 3.93
C GLY A 58 -12.67 2.35 3.82
N VAL A 59 -11.69 2.79 3.03
CA VAL A 59 -11.26 4.19 3.00
C VAL A 59 -11.82 4.87 1.74
N PRO A 60 -12.67 5.90 1.91
CA PRO A 60 -12.98 6.86 0.87
C PRO A 60 -11.71 7.49 0.30
N VAL A 61 -11.58 7.52 -1.03
CA VAL A 61 -10.48 8.19 -1.74
C VAL A 61 -11.05 9.01 -2.88
N TRP A 62 -10.55 10.23 -3.05
CA TRP A 62 -10.91 11.09 -4.18
C TRP A 62 -9.70 11.26 -5.09
N SER A 63 -9.93 11.15 -6.40
CA SER A 63 -8.88 11.27 -7.40
C SER A 63 -9.34 12.05 -8.64
N HIS A 64 -8.40 12.78 -9.24
CA HIS A 64 -8.50 13.37 -10.56
C HIS A 64 -7.08 13.50 -11.11
N ASP A 65 -6.79 12.78 -12.20
CA ASP A 65 -5.44 12.64 -12.78
C ASP A 65 -4.38 12.13 -11.78
N GLY A 66 -4.83 11.49 -10.70
CA GLY A 66 -4.02 11.08 -9.55
C GLY A 66 -4.82 11.21 -8.24
N ILE A 67 -4.37 10.56 -7.17
CA ILE A 67 -5.02 10.68 -5.86
C ILE A 67 -4.88 12.13 -5.38
N ILE A 68 -6.01 12.73 -4.98
CA ILE A 68 -6.06 14.04 -4.33
C ILE A 68 -5.84 13.83 -2.84
N CYS A 69 -6.83 13.22 -2.18
CA CYS A 69 -6.80 12.93 -0.76
C CYS A 69 -7.61 11.68 -0.38
N THR A 70 -7.37 11.18 0.82
CA THR A 70 -8.17 10.16 1.51
C THR A 70 -9.19 10.82 2.44
N GLY A 71 -10.23 10.09 2.85
CA GLY A 71 -11.19 10.49 3.88
C GLY A 71 -11.26 9.45 5.00
N GLU A 72 -10.30 9.51 5.92
CA GLU A 72 -10.13 8.53 6.98
C GLU A 72 -10.89 8.96 8.24
N THR A 73 -11.54 8.02 8.93
CA THR A 73 -12.26 8.31 10.17
C THR A 73 -11.67 7.54 11.34
N TYR A 74 -11.29 8.24 12.40
CA TYR A 74 -10.76 7.67 13.63
C TYR A 74 -11.69 7.95 14.81
N LYS A 75 -11.31 7.54 16.02
CA LYS A 75 -12.13 7.75 17.23
C LYS A 75 -12.39 9.23 17.50
N SER A 76 -11.41 10.10 17.27
CA SER A 76 -11.45 11.51 17.68
C SER A 76 -11.22 12.52 16.55
N ILE A 77 -11.03 12.05 15.31
CA ILE A 77 -10.75 12.91 14.14
C ILE A 77 -11.36 12.32 12.87
N VAL A 78 -11.69 13.20 11.93
CA VAL A 78 -11.79 12.91 10.50
C VAL A 78 -10.53 13.45 9.83
N LYS A 79 -9.74 12.58 9.18
CA LYS A 79 -8.43 12.90 8.60
C LYS A 79 -8.51 12.92 7.08
N LEU A 80 -8.01 14.00 6.49
CA LEU A 80 -7.77 14.12 5.05
C LEU A 80 -6.28 14.06 4.76
N THR A 81 -5.79 12.94 4.23
CA THR A 81 -4.38 12.82 3.84
C THR A 81 -4.22 13.18 2.37
N PHE A 82 -3.55 14.29 2.06
CA PHE A 82 -3.26 14.69 0.67
C PHE A 82 -2.04 13.93 0.15
N ALA A 83 -2.20 13.21 -0.98
CA ALA A 83 -1.18 12.29 -1.48
C ALA A 83 0.13 12.99 -1.88
N LYS A 84 0.04 14.25 -2.30
CA LYS A 84 1.17 15.15 -2.59
C LYS A 84 1.15 16.41 -1.71
N GLY A 85 0.61 16.29 -0.49
CA GLY A 85 0.37 17.42 0.40
C GLY A 85 1.61 18.29 0.67
N ALA A 86 2.82 17.71 0.71
CA ALA A 86 4.06 18.46 0.93
C ALA A 86 4.44 19.41 -0.22
N SER A 87 3.87 19.23 -1.41
CA SER A 87 4.13 20.03 -2.61
C SER A 87 3.03 21.05 -2.92
N LEU A 88 2.05 21.19 -2.02
CA LEU A 88 0.96 22.16 -2.16
C LEU A 88 1.28 23.42 -1.37
N ASP A 89 0.97 24.59 -1.90
CA ASP A 89 0.94 25.77 -1.06
C ASP A 89 -0.29 25.71 -0.14
N ASP A 90 -0.14 26.14 1.10
CA ASP A 90 -1.20 26.13 2.11
C ASP A 90 -1.27 27.48 2.84
N PRO A 91 -1.68 28.55 2.13
CA PRO A 91 -1.70 29.91 2.68
C PRO A 91 -2.73 30.09 3.81
N ALA A 92 -3.74 29.23 3.88
CA ALA A 92 -4.74 29.23 4.94
C ALA A 92 -4.34 28.34 6.13
N HIS A 93 -3.16 27.70 6.06
CA HIS A 93 -2.63 26.82 7.11
C HIS A 93 -3.60 25.70 7.53
N LEU A 94 -4.29 25.08 6.57
CA LEU A 94 -5.22 23.99 6.83
C LEU A 94 -4.50 22.71 7.27
N PHE A 95 -3.29 22.46 6.79
CA PHE A 95 -2.53 21.28 7.21
C PHE A 95 -2.07 21.45 8.66
N ASN A 96 -2.53 20.55 9.52
CA ASN A 96 -2.19 20.50 10.94
C ASN A 96 -1.56 19.16 11.36
N SER A 97 -1.41 18.21 10.44
CA SER A 97 -0.97 16.85 10.71
C SER A 97 -0.02 16.33 9.62
N SER A 98 0.87 15.41 10.00
CA SER A 98 1.89 14.86 9.08
C SER A 98 2.77 15.93 8.41
N LEU A 99 3.09 17.02 9.11
CA LEU A 99 3.75 18.20 8.54
C LEU A 99 5.22 17.97 8.17
N GLU A 100 5.88 17.04 8.85
CA GLU A 100 7.30 16.73 8.64
C GLU A 100 7.54 15.76 7.46
N GLY A 101 6.47 15.28 6.82
CA GLY A 101 6.58 14.32 5.73
C GLY A 101 7.03 14.95 4.41
N ASN A 102 7.97 14.32 3.70
CA ASN A 102 8.49 14.80 2.40
C ASN A 102 7.52 14.60 1.22
N THR A 103 6.30 14.11 1.44
CA THR A 103 5.38 13.76 0.35
C THR A 103 3.94 14.11 0.69
N ARG A 104 3.48 13.75 1.88
CA ARG A 104 2.09 13.92 2.31
C ARG A 104 2.03 14.94 3.45
N ARG A 105 0.91 15.65 3.50
CA ARG A 105 0.44 16.39 4.66
C ARG A 105 -1.04 16.06 4.86
N ALA A 106 -1.52 16.22 6.07
CA ALA A 106 -2.89 15.86 6.43
C ALA A 106 -3.59 16.98 7.20
N ILE A 107 -4.92 16.97 7.10
CA ILE A 107 -5.82 17.82 7.87
C ILE A 107 -6.58 16.88 8.80
N ASP A 108 -6.38 17.04 10.10
CA ASP A 108 -7.15 16.35 11.14
C ASP A 108 -8.24 17.32 11.61
N VAL A 109 -9.51 16.96 11.38
CA VAL A 109 -10.68 17.73 11.82
C VAL A 109 -11.23 17.09 13.08
N HIS A 110 -11.27 17.85 14.17
CA HIS A 110 -11.81 17.42 15.46
C HIS A 110 -13.31 17.74 15.61
N GLU A 111 -13.93 17.13 16.62
CA GLU A 111 -15.33 17.39 16.96
C GLU A 111 -15.55 18.87 17.29
N GLY A 112 -16.54 19.50 16.65
CA GLY A 112 -16.86 20.92 16.82
C GLY A 112 -15.97 21.88 16.02
N GLU A 113 -14.92 21.39 15.34
CA GLU A 113 -14.14 22.22 14.43
C GLU A 113 -14.86 22.41 13.10
N THR A 114 -14.81 23.63 12.58
CA THR A 114 -15.30 23.95 11.24
C THR A 114 -14.11 24.11 10.30
N ILE A 115 -14.10 23.35 9.22
CA ILE A 115 -13.12 23.50 8.14
C ILE A 115 -13.52 24.68 7.24
N ASP A 116 -12.56 25.54 6.90
CA ASP A 116 -12.79 26.58 5.90
C ASP A 116 -13.03 25.93 4.53
N GLY A 117 -14.28 25.98 4.08
CA GLY A 117 -14.70 25.32 2.85
C GLY A 117 -14.08 25.94 1.59
N ASP A 118 -13.85 27.25 1.57
CA ASP A 118 -13.25 27.92 0.41
C ASP A 118 -11.76 27.62 0.31
N ALA A 119 -11.05 27.63 1.45
CA ALA A 119 -9.67 27.21 1.52
C ALA A 119 -9.51 25.72 1.15
N LEU A 120 -10.40 24.84 1.62
CA LEU A 120 -10.35 23.42 1.27
C LEU A 120 -10.58 23.21 -0.24
N LYS A 121 -11.58 23.88 -0.83
CA LYS A 121 -11.83 23.83 -2.28
C LYS A 121 -10.63 24.34 -3.08
N ALA A 122 -9.97 25.41 -2.64
CA ALA A 122 -8.75 25.92 -3.26
C ALA A 122 -7.61 24.90 -3.21
N LEU A 123 -7.39 24.26 -2.05
CA LEU A 123 -6.39 23.23 -1.86
C LEU A 123 -6.63 21.99 -2.73
N ILE A 124 -7.89 21.58 -2.90
CA ILE A 124 -8.28 20.49 -3.80
C ILE A 124 -7.96 20.84 -5.26
N ARG A 125 -8.32 22.04 -5.72
CA ARG A 125 -7.99 22.49 -7.08
C ARG A 125 -6.48 22.55 -7.32
N ALA A 126 -5.71 22.99 -6.33
CA ALA A 126 -4.24 22.97 -6.40
C ALA A 126 -3.69 21.54 -6.51
N ALA A 127 -4.25 20.59 -5.76
CA ALA A 127 -3.87 19.18 -5.86
C ALA A 127 -4.18 18.58 -7.25
N ILE A 128 -5.32 18.92 -7.85
CA ILE A 128 -5.69 18.50 -9.21
C ILE A 128 -4.73 19.11 -10.24
N ALA A 129 -4.43 20.41 -10.12
CA ALA A 129 -3.47 21.09 -10.99
C ALA A 129 -2.08 20.44 -10.90
N LEU A 130 -1.63 20.09 -9.70
CA LEU A 130 -0.36 19.38 -9.47
C LEU A 130 -0.37 17.94 -10.02
N ASN A 131 -1.52 17.29 -10.04
CA ASN A 131 -1.68 15.99 -10.70
C ASN A 131 -1.54 16.11 -12.23
N ARG A 132 -2.08 17.17 -12.82
CA ARG A 132 -2.02 17.46 -14.26
C ARG A 132 -0.67 18.02 -14.75
N SER A 133 0.04 18.78 -13.90
CA SER A 133 1.27 19.50 -14.30
C SER A 133 2.47 18.60 -14.57
N LYS A 134 2.42 17.34 -14.14
CA LYS A 134 3.33 16.29 -14.63
C LYS A 134 2.60 15.55 -15.73
N PRO A 135 3.17 15.40 -16.95
CA PRO A 135 2.52 14.56 -17.96
C PRO A 135 2.33 13.19 -17.34
N ALA A 136 1.06 12.81 -17.17
CA ALA A 136 0.71 11.42 -16.95
C ALA A 136 1.41 10.64 -18.07
N GLY A 137 2.39 9.81 -17.73
CA GLY A 137 2.93 8.84 -18.68
C GLY A 137 1.71 8.16 -19.31
N LYS A 138 1.53 8.37 -20.62
CA LYS A 138 0.31 8.06 -21.36
C LYS A 138 -0.27 6.73 -20.90
N ARG A 139 -1.39 6.75 -20.17
CA ARG A 139 -2.31 5.61 -20.06
C ARG A 139 -2.98 5.46 -21.42
N THR A 140 -2.28 4.86 -22.38
CA THR A 140 -2.96 4.17 -23.47
C THR A 140 -3.13 2.73 -23.04
N ALA A 141 -4.39 2.32 -22.83
CA ALA A 141 -4.77 0.93 -22.90
C ALA A 141 -4.17 0.35 -24.19
N LYS A 142 -3.19 -0.54 -24.08
CA LYS A 142 -2.76 -1.35 -25.21
C LYS A 142 -2.85 -2.80 -24.82
N ALA A 143 -3.76 -3.46 -25.52
CA ALA A 143 -3.96 -4.88 -25.53
C ALA A 143 -2.63 -5.61 -25.66
N ARG A 144 -2.58 -6.73 -24.94
CA ARG A 144 -1.60 -7.80 -25.01
C ARG A 144 -1.14 -8.06 -26.45
N ALA A 145 0.13 -7.80 -26.71
CA ALA A 145 0.92 -8.48 -27.73
C ALA A 145 2.36 -8.56 -27.23
N THR A 146 2.82 -9.78 -27.01
CA THR A 146 4.18 -10.18 -26.67
C THR A 146 5.18 -9.76 -27.74
N GLN A 147 6.27 -9.10 -27.35
CA GLN A 147 7.65 -9.54 -27.57
C GLN A 147 8.68 -8.60 -26.88
N PRO A 148 9.86 -9.13 -26.51
CA PRO A 148 10.74 -8.53 -25.52
C PRO A 148 11.52 -7.35 -26.10
N LYS A 149 11.75 -6.32 -25.28
CA LYS A 149 12.72 -5.26 -25.61
C LYS A 149 13.84 -5.33 -24.60
N ASP A 150 15.05 -5.42 -25.16
CA ASP A 150 16.31 -5.58 -24.46
C ASP A 150 16.47 -4.62 -23.28
N ASP A 151 16.84 -5.22 -22.15
CA ASP A 151 17.20 -4.59 -20.91
C ASP A 151 18.45 -3.72 -21.09
N LYS A 152 18.25 -2.41 -21.19
CA LYS A 152 19.13 -1.51 -20.43
C LYS A 152 18.51 -1.38 -19.05
N ALA A 153 19.08 -2.09 -18.10
CA ALA A 153 18.76 -2.01 -16.68
C ALA A 153 18.87 -0.54 -16.22
N SER A 154 17.76 0.19 -16.27
CA SER A 154 17.61 1.39 -15.46
C SER A 154 17.70 0.95 -14.00
N GLU A 155 18.49 1.64 -13.20
CA GLU A 155 18.64 1.33 -11.77
C GLU A 155 17.26 1.14 -11.12
N PRO A 156 17.11 0.12 -10.26
CA PRO A 156 15.83 -0.18 -9.64
C PRO A 156 15.36 1.00 -8.80
N VAL A 157 14.11 1.42 -9.00
CA VAL A 157 13.50 2.49 -8.19
C VAL A 157 13.36 2.00 -6.75
N LEU A 158 13.88 2.76 -5.79
CA LEU A 158 13.79 2.46 -4.37
C LEU A 158 12.80 3.41 -3.68
N LEU A 159 11.98 2.87 -2.80
CA LEU A 159 11.14 3.63 -1.88
C LEU A 159 11.98 4.20 -0.73
N SER A 160 11.36 5.09 0.06
CA SER A 160 11.94 5.56 1.32
C SER A 160 12.39 4.38 2.20
N GLY A 161 13.63 4.43 2.70
CA GLY A 161 14.21 3.32 3.47
C GLY A 161 14.94 2.27 2.62
N GLY A 162 15.05 2.46 1.31
CA GLY A 162 15.82 1.59 0.42
C GLY A 162 15.10 0.33 -0.05
N ASN A 163 13.76 0.30 0.08
CA ASN A 163 12.95 -0.85 -0.35
C ASN A 163 12.70 -0.84 -1.86
N PRO A 164 13.04 -1.91 -2.60
CA PRO A 164 12.74 -1.99 -4.03
C PRO A 164 11.26 -1.76 -4.34
N GLN A 165 10.98 -0.90 -5.31
CA GLN A 165 9.65 -0.71 -5.84
C GLN A 165 9.41 -1.71 -6.98
N ILE A 166 8.71 -2.80 -6.68
CA ILE A 166 8.45 -3.88 -7.61
C ILE A 166 6.93 -4.04 -7.75
N ALA A 167 6.48 -4.13 -9.01
CA ALA A 167 5.07 -4.34 -9.29
C ALA A 167 4.55 -5.61 -8.61
N LYS A 168 3.30 -5.57 -8.16
CA LYS A 168 2.62 -6.75 -7.62
C LYS A 168 2.62 -7.84 -8.70
N GLY A 169 3.00 -9.05 -8.31
CA GLY A 169 3.00 -10.21 -9.19
C GLY A 169 3.09 -11.49 -8.40
N ASP A 170 2.49 -12.57 -8.90
CA ASP A 170 2.59 -13.89 -8.32
C ASP A 170 3.73 -14.69 -8.99
N GLY A 171 4.27 -15.66 -8.26
CA GLY A 171 5.36 -16.51 -8.71
C GLY A 171 6.76 -16.02 -8.35
N ASP A 172 7.76 -16.75 -8.84
CA ASP A 172 9.17 -16.54 -8.50
C ASP A 172 9.78 -15.30 -9.17
N ALA A 173 9.47 -15.06 -10.44
CA ALA A 173 10.03 -13.95 -11.21
C ALA A 173 9.95 -12.56 -10.53
N PRO A 174 8.80 -12.11 -9.98
CA PRO A 174 8.75 -10.82 -9.28
C PRO A 174 9.56 -10.81 -7.97
N VAL A 175 9.68 -11.95 -7.29
CA VAL A 175 10.51 -12.06 -6.08
C VAL A 175 11.99 -11.99 -6.44
N GLN A 176 12.44 -12.66 -7.51
CA GLN A 176 13.83 -12.56 -7.97
C GLN A 176 14.15 -11.14 -8.45
N ALA A 177 13.23 -10.47 -9.15
CA ALA A 177 13.38 -9.07 -9.53
C ALA A 177 13.52 -8.15 -8.30
N TYR A 178 12.75 -8.42 -7.23
CA TYR A 178 12.90 -7.73 -5.96
C TYR A 178 14.28 -7.96 -5.34
N ILE A 179 14.73 -9.22 -5.25
CA ILE A 179 16.02 -9.58 -4.65
C ILE A 179 17.19 -8.96 -5.41
N ALA A 180 17.14 -9.01 -6.75
CA ALA A 180 18.12 -8.37 -7.61
C ALA A 180 18.17 -6.84 -7.42
N ALA A 181 17.04 -6.24 -7.08
CA ALA A 181 16.92 -4.80 -6.84
C ALA A 181 17.30 -4.36 -5.40
N MET A 182 17.49 -5.28 -4.46
CA MET A 182 17.85 -4.93 -3.08
C MET A 182 19.22 -4.24 -3.03
N PRO A 183 19.38 -3.12 -2.32
CA PRO A 183 20.63 -2.35 -2.36
C PRO A 183 21.76 -2.98 -1.55
N GLY A 184 22.96 -2.99 -2.13
CA GLY A 184 24.20 -3.39 -1.46
C GLY A 184 24.17 -4.83 -0.95
N TRP A 185 24.66 -5.07 0.26
CA TRP A 185 24.71 -6.37 0.92
C TRP A 185 23.34 -7.07 1.04
N LYS A 186 22.25 -6.31 0.93
CA LYS A 186 20.90 -6.84 1.09
C LYS A 186 20.50 -7.77 -0.04
N SER A 187 21.03 -7.59 -1.26
CA SER A 187 20.78 -8.50 -2.37
C SER A 187 21.31 -9.90 -2.08
N GLU A 188 22.56 -10.02 -1.62
CA GLU A 188 23.16 -11.31 -1.25
C GLU A 188 22.41 -11.96 -0.08
N ALA A 189 22.05 -11.19 0.96
CA ALA A 189 21.26 -11.69 2.08
C ALA A 189 19.86 -12.15 1.64
N GLY A 190 19.22 -11.42 0.71
CA GLY A 190 17.93 -11.79 0.12
C GLY A 190 18.00 -13.09 -0.69
N GLN A 191 19.07 -13.30 -1.46
CA GLN A 191 19.30 -14.54 -2.20
C GLN A 191 19.46 -15.74 -1.25
N LYS A 192 20.25 -15.58 -0.17
CA LYS A 192 20.41 -16.62 0.86
C LYS A 192 19.10 -16.94 1.56
N LEU A 193 18.32 -15.91 1.89
CA LEU A 193 17.00 -16.07 2.50
C LEU A 193 16.03 -16.83 1.59
N ASP A 194 15.93 -16.44 0.32
CA ASP A 194 15.06 -17.10 -0.65
C ASP A 194 15.44 -18.57 -0.85
N ALA A 195 16.73 -18.84 -1.03
CA ALA A 195 17.26 -20.19 -1.17
C ALA A 195 16.97 -21.06 0.06
N LEU A 196 17.11 -20.50 1.27
CA LEU A 196 16.78 -21.18 2.52
C LEU A 196 15.30 -21.52 2.60
N ILE A 197 14.41 -20.59 2.22
CA ILE A 197 12.96 -20.80 2.26
C ILE A 197 12.55 -21.89 1.27
N VAL A 198 13.00 -21.81 0.02
CA VAL A 198 12.70 -22.81 -1.02
C VAL A 198 13.22 -24.18 -0.63
N ARG A 199 14.43 -24.26 -0.06
CA ARG A 199 14.99 -25.53 0.43
C ARG A 199 14.20 -26.12 1.59
N THR A 200 13.67 -25.27 2.47
CA THR A 200 12.90 -25.71 3.65
C THR A 200 11.47 -26.12 3.28
N VAL A 201 10.86 -25.42 2.33
CA VAL A 201 9.48 -25.63 1.86
C VAL A 201 9.48 -25.67 0.32
N PRO A 202 9.73 -26.83 -0.30
CA PRO A 202 9.84 -26.95 -1.75
C PRO A 202 8.59 -26.53 -2.53
N GLU A 203 7.41 -26.64 -1.92
CA GLU A 203 6.11 -26.29 -2.51
C GLU A 203 5.71 -24.82 -2.26
N VAL A 204 6.65 -24.00 -1.77
CA VAL A 204 6.36 -22.62 -1.38
C VAL A 204 5.83 -21.79 -2.55
N ARG A 205 4.71 -21.11 -2.31
CA ARG A 205 4.21 -20.07 -3.20
C ARG A 205 4.89 -18.74 -2.90
N LYS A 206 5.27 -18.05 -3.97
CA LYS A 206 5.91 -16.74 -3.92
C LYS A 206 5.02 -15.69 -4.55
N ALA A 207 5.09 -14.47 -4.05
CA ALA A 207 4.49 -13.29 -4.68
C ALA A 207 5.20 -12.02 -4.20
N VAL A 208 5.13 -10.95 -4.99
CA VAL A 208 5.36 -9.59 -4.50
C VAL A 208 4.00 -8.93 -4.25
N LYS A 209 3.80 -8.42 -3.02
CA LYS A 209 2.61 -7.65 -2.63
C LYS A 209 3.04 -6.43 -1.83
N TRP A 210 2.44 -5.27 -2.11
CA TRP A 210 2.80 -3.98 -1.48
C TRP A 210 4.32 -3.69 -1.47
N ASN A 211 5.02 -4.05 -2.55
CA ASN A 211 6.48 -3.95 -2.66
C ASN A 211 7.27 -4.78 -1.64
N SER A 212 6.76 -5.94 -1.23
CA SER A 212 7.49 -6.91 -0.41
C SER A 212 7.33 -8.31 -0.99
N PRO A 213 8.36 -9.17 -0.94
CA PRO A 213 8.21 -10.59 -1.15
C PRO A 213 7.35 -11.24 -0.06
N PHE A 214 6.49 -12.16 -0.48
CA PHE A 214 5.62 -12.98 0.37
C PHE A 214 5.82 -14.44 0.01
N TYR A 215 5.85 -15.29 1.04
CA TYR A 215 6.00 -16.73 0.98
C TYR A 215 4.84 -17.39 1.71
N GLY A 216 4.23 -18.37 1.06
CA GLY A 216 2.98 -18.98 1.52
C GLY A 216 2.80 -20.39 0.98
N MET A 217 1.67 -20.99 1.33
CA MET A 217 1.26 -22.31 0.84
C MET A 217 -0.13 -22.21 0.20
N GLU A 218 -0.37 -23.03 -0.82
CA GLU A 218 -1.70 -23.11 -1.44
C GLU A 218 -2.76 -23.47 -0.40
N GLY A 219 -3.87 -22.74 -0.40
CA GLY A 219 -4.98 -22.96 0.54
C GLY A 219 -4.71 -22.58 2.00
N GLN A 220 -3.47 -22.23 2.37
CA GLN A 220 -3.11 -21.88 3.76
C GLN A 220 -2.72 -20.41 3.95
N GLY A 221 -2.55 -19.63 2.89
CA GLY A 221 -2.18 -18.21 2.99
C GLY A 221 -0.68 -17.98 3.10
N TRP A 222 -0.30 -16.79 3.57
CA TRP A 222 1.11 -16.34 3.64
C TRP A 222 1.67 -16.54 5.04
N PHE A 223 2.80 -17.21 5.18
CA PHE A 223 3.42 -17.45 6.48
C PHE A 223 4.62 -16.52 6.75
N LEU A 224 5.27 -16.01 5.69
CA LEU A 224 6.45 -15.16 5.79
C LEU A 224 6.43 -14.02 4.75
N SER A 225 6.98 -12.88 5.11
CA SER A 225 7.33 -11.79 4.19
C SER A 225 8.67 -11.17 4.59
N PHE A 226 9.35 -10.46 3.69
CA PHE A 226 10.46 -9.59 4.11
C PHE A 226 10.46 -8.23 3.40
N HIS A 227 11.10 -7.25 4.02
CA HIS A 227 11.12 -5.86 3.56
C HIS A 227 12.48 -5.20 3.88
N CYS A 228 13.02 -4.42 2.95
CA CYS A 228 14.27 -3.70 3.20
C CYS A 228 14.01 -2.40 3.98
N PHE A 229 14.79 -2.18 5.03
CA PHE A 229 14.93 -0.90 5.72
C PHE A 229 16.35 -0.39 5.55
N THR A 230 16.61 0.89 5.86
CA THR A 230 17.93 1.50 5.68
C THR A 230 19.06 0.65 6.28
N ARG A 231 18.85 0.12 7.49
CA ARG A 231 19.87 -0.56 8.30
C ARG A 231 19.73 -2.09 8.39
N TYR A 232 18.63 -2.66 7.92
CA TYR A 232 18.37 -4.10 8.08
C TYR A 232 17.37 -4.61 7.04
N ILE A 233 17.30 -5.93 6.89
CA ILE A 233 16.16 -6.61 6.25
C ILE A 233 15.25 -7.08 7.38
N LYS A 234 13.98 -6.67 7.34
CA LYS A 234 12.96 -7.16 8.28
C LYS A 234 12.32 -8.41 7.70
N VAL A 235 12.51 -9.55 8.36
CA VAL A 235 11.78 -10.78 8.09
C VAL A 235 10.58 -10.85 9.03
N THR A 236 9.40 -11.04 8.47
CA THR A 236 8.12 -11.06 9.16
C THR A 236 7.54 -12.45 9.15
N PHE A 237 7.18 -12.96 10.33
CA PHE A 237 6.39 -14.18 10.51
C PHE A 237 5.00 -13.80 11.02
N PHE A 238 3.96 -14.07 10.20
CA PHE A 238 2.59 -13.62 10.51
C PHE A 238 1.96 -14.33 11.71
N ARG A 239 2.43 -15.54 12.02
CA ARG A 239 2.11 -16.31 13.24
C ARG A 239 3.35 -16.48 14.13
N GLY A 240 4.21 -15.47 14.15
CA GLY A 240 5.48 -15.47 14.85
C GLY A 240 5.38 -15.75 16.36
N SER A 241 4.30 -15.34 17.03
CA SER A 241 4.10 -15.59 18.47
C SER A 241 3.89 -17.07 18.81
N SER A 242 3.53 -17.89 17.82
CA SER A 242 3.32 -19.34 17.96
C SER A 242 4.57 -20.17 17.61
N LEU A 243 5.65 -19.53 17.16
CA LEU A 243 6.89 -20.22 16.84
C LEU A 243 7.74 -20.40 18.10
N GLN A 244 8.53 -21.47 18.14
CA GLN A 244 9.42 -21.80 19.24
C GLN A 244 10.87 -21.91 18.75
N PRO A 245 11.82 -21.14 19.32
CA PRO A 245 11.61 -20.01 20.22
C PRO A 245 10.87 -18.88 19.51
N VAL A 246 10.23 -18.00 20.27
CA VAL A 246 9.54 -16.84 19.68
C VAL A 246 10.56 -15.90 19.04
N PRO A 247 10.38 -15.46 17.77
CA PRO A 247 11.28 -14.48 17.17
C PRO A 247 11.27 -13.17 17.97
N PRO A 248 12.43 -12.52 18.14
CA PRO A 248 12.67 -11.61 19.27
C PRO A 248 11.98 -10.25 19.14
N VAL A 249 11.66 -9.80 17.93
CA VAL A 249 11.11 -8.45 17.71
C VAL A 249 9.58 -8.50 17.68
N THR A 250 8.96 -7.68 18.52
CA THR A 250 7.49 -7.59 18.63
C THR A 250 6.85 -6.76 17.52
N SER A 251 5.57 -6.99 17.30
CA SER A 251 4.71 -6.21 16.40
C SER A 251 3.57 -5.56 17.19
N LYS A 252 2.91 -4.56 16.59
CA LYS A 252 1.62 -4.05 17.08
C LYS A 252 0.52 -5.11 16.98
N ASP A 253 0.63 -6.00 16.01
CA ASP A 253 -0.20 -7.20 15.91
C ASP A 253 0.35 -8.27 16.87
N GLU A 254 -0.52 -8.81 17.73
CA GLU A 254 -0.12 -9.74 18.79
C GLU A 254 0.47 -11.06 18.26
N ASN A 255 0.07 -11.48 17.06
CA ASN A 255 0.47 -12.74 16.44
C ASN A 255 1.80 -12.61 15.68
N THR A 256 2.08 -11.42 15.16
CA THR A 256 3.23 -11.20 14.29
C THR A 256 4.52 -11.00 15.08
N ARG A 257 5.60 -11.61 14.64
CA ARG A 257 6.97 -11.33 15.12
C ARG A 257 7.91 -11.08 13.97
N TYR A 258 9.02 -10.40 14.28
CA TYR A 258 10.06 -10.09 13.31
C TYR A 258 11.43 -10.63 13.75
N VAL A 259 12.27 -10.78 12.74
CA VAL A 259 13.73 -10.91 12.86
C VAL A 259 14.32 -9.86 11.95
N HIS A 260 15.33 -9.15 12.43
CA HIS A 260 16.09 -8.22 11.61
C HIS A 260 17.42 -8.87 11.26
N ILE A 261 17.77 -8.85 9.97
CA ILE A 261 19.09 -9.23 9.50
C ILE A 261 19.86 -7.92 9.31
N HIS A 262 21.01 -7.77 9.96
CA HIS A 262 21.87 -6.58 9.82
C HIS A 262 23.09 -6.86 8.95
N GLU A 263 23.73 -5.78 8.50
CA GLU A 263 24.97 -5.86 7.73
C GLU A 263 26.10 -6.48 8.56
N GLY A 264 26.80 -7.46 7.99
CA GLY A 264 27.91 -8.14 8.67
C GLY A 264 27.49 -9.21 9.68
N GLU A 265 26.19 -9.40 9.94
CA GLU A 265 25.70 -10.51 10.76
C GLU A 265 25.48 -11.76 9.89
N ALA A 266 26.01 -12.90 10.34
CA ALA A 266 25.72 -14.17 9.71
C ALA A 266 24.25 -14.57 9.95
N ILE A 267 23.55 -14.98 8.89
CA ILE A 267 22.20 -15.54 9.03
C ILE A 267 22.34 -16.90 9.74
N ASP A 268 21.69 -17.04 10.90
CA ASP A 268 21.53 -18.33 11.57
C ASP A 268 20.56 -19.20 10.76
N GLU A 269 21.09 -19.93 9.78
CA GLU A 269 20.32 -20.77 8.87
C GLU A 269 19.54 -21.87 9.60
N VAL A 270 20.07 -22.39 10.72
CA VAL A 270 19.42 -23.43 11.51
C VAL A 270 18.18 -22.85 12.18
N ARG A 271 18.32 -21.72 12.88
CA ARG A 271 17.19 -21.05 13.52
C ARG A 271 16.15 -20.60 12.51
N LEU A 272 16.59 -20.04 11.38
CA LEU A 272 15.68 -19.47 10.41
C LEU A 272 14.93 -20.56 9.62
N SER A 273 15.58 -21.67 9.29
CA SER A 273 14.88 -22.82 8.67
C SER A 273 13.89 -23.49 9.63
N ASP A 274 14.21 -23.57 10.93
CA ASP A 274 13.28 -24.05 11.95
C ASP A 274 12.02 -23.17 12.02
N TRP A 275 12.18 -21.85 12.09
CA TRP A 275 11.04 -20.91 12.04
C TRP A 275 10.24 -20.99 10.75
N VAL A 276 10.90 -21.10 9.59
CA VAL A 276 10.20 -21.25 8.31
C VAL A 276 9.36 -22.53 8.28
N ARG A 277 9.92 -23.65 8.76
CA ARG A 277 9.22 -24.93 8.83
C ARG A 277 7.99 -24.85 9.74
N GLN A 278 8.15 -24.27 10.93
CA GLN A 278 7.04 -24.10 11.87
C GLN A 278 5.97 -23.16 11.29
N ALA A 279 6.36 -22.04 10.70
CA ALA A 279 5.44 -21.07 10.12
C ALA A 279 4.64 -21.65 8.95
N ALA A 280 5.28 -22.48 8.11
CA ALA A 280 4.62 -23.15 6.99
C ALA A 280 3.62 -24.24 7.42
N ALA A 281 3.70 -24.73 8.67
CA ALA A 281 2.75 -25.69 9.23
C ALA A 281 1.51 -25.02 9.88
N LEU A 282 1.49 -23.69 9.99
CA LEU A 282 0.41 -22.93 10.61
C LEU A 282 -0.49 -22.28 9.55
N PRO A 283 -1.78 -22.04 9.86
CA PRO A 283 -2.62 -21.19 9.02
C PRO A 283 -2.00 -19.81 8.83
N GLY A 284 -1.60 -19.54 7.59
CA GLY A 284 -1.01 -18.29 7.17
C GLY A 284 -2.03 -17.15 7.15
N TRP A 285 -1.49 -15.95 7.01
CA TRP A 285 -2.28 -14.73 6.88
C TRP A 285 -2.90 -14.62 5.49
N VAL A 286 -4.17 -14.22 5.46
CA VAL A 286 -4.92 -13.97 4.22
C VAL A 286 -5.33 -12.49 4.18
N PRO A 287 -4.89 -11.73 3.16
CA PRO A 287 -5.31 -10.35 2.95
C PRO A 287 -6.70 -10.18 2.34
#